data_AF-A0AAV9KUT4-F1
#
_entry.id   AF-A0AAV9KUT4-F1
#
_cell.length_a   1.000
_cell.length_b   1.000
_cell.length_c   1.000
_cell.angle_alpha   90.00
_cell.angle_beta   90.00
_cell.angle_gamma   90.00
#
_symmetry.space_group_name_H-M   'P 1'
#
loop_
_entity.id
_entity.type
_entity.pdbx_description
1 polymer ?
#
loop_
_entity_poly.entity_id
_entity_poly.type
_entity_poly.pdbx_seq_one_letter_code
_entity_poly.pdbx_strand_id
1 'polypeptide(L)'
;MRRPGYRQPLKQQLGGVKAMFIRLSVAVIVVVICMFLLMSAMSSSNSNSSSAEINTEALWGTAASDGWRASSAPRSDWPPPASESNGYLRVRCNGGLNQQRSAICNAVLAARIMNATLVLPELDANSFWHDDSGFQGIYDVEHFIKTLKYDVRIVESIPEIRKNGKVKKIKAKQIRPPRDAPISWYTTEALKTMKEHGAIYLTPFSHRLAEEIDYPEYQRLRCRVNYHALRFKPHIIELSQSIVTKLRSQGHFMTIHLRFEMDMLAFAGCFDIFSPEEQKILKKYRQENFAEKRLVYDERRAIGKCPLTPEEVGLILRAMGFDNSTRIYLAAGELFGGERFMKPFRSMFPRLENHSTVDTTGELGKNTMGLLGSAVDYMVCLLSDIFMPTYDGPSNFANNLLGHRLYYGFRTTIRPDRKALAPIFIDREKGHTAGFDEAVRRAMLKTNFGGPHKRISPESFYTNSWPECFCKKSAVNPADKCPPHDVVEILNSQMESEGISDFEASGSNLTSAVDK
;
A
#
# COMPACT_ATOMS: atom_id res chain seq x y z
N MET A 1 9.42 73.14 63.10
CA MET A 1 8.65 74.07 62.23
C MET A 1 8.66 73.55 60.80
N ARG A 2 7.46 73.44 60.20
CA ARG A 2 7.09 73.37 58.76
C ARG A 2 7.58 72.21 57.85
N ARG A 3 6.58 71.49 57.30
CA ARG A 3 6.59 70.66 56.06
C ARG A 3 6.87 71.51 54.81
N PRO A 4 7.29 70.88 53.70
CA PRO A 4 6.38 70.43 52.61
C PRO A 4 6.72 68.98 52.16
N GLY A 5 5.94 68.16 51.46
CA GLY A 5 4.78 68.32 50.57
C GLY A 5 5.10 67.64 49.21
N TYR A 6 4.14 66.89 48.64
CA TYR A 6 4.09 66.22 47.30
C TYR A 6 4.71 64.82 47.13
N ARG A 7 4.20 63.90 46.30
CA ARG A 7 2.87 63.50 45.76
C ARG A 7 3.16 62.23 44.91
N GLN A 8 2.42 61.13 45.09
CA GLN A 8 2.36 60.05 44.09
C GLN A 8 1.59 60.52 42.83
N PRO A 9 1.88 59.94 41.65
CA PRO A 9 0.83 59.76 40.66
C PRO A 9 0.67 58.31 40.19
N LEU A 10 -0.56 57.85 40.33
CA LEU A 10 -1.25 56.85 39.53
C LEU A 10 -0.97 57.06 38.01
N LYS A 11 -0.63 56.01 37.27
CA LYS A 11 -0.90 55.93 35.83
C LYS A 11 -1.03 54.47 35.38
N GLN A 12 -2.25 53.96 35.49
CA GLN A 12 -2.72 52.78 34.77
C GLN A 12 -4.09 53.15 34.18
N GLN A 13 -4.12 53.54 32.90
CA GLN A 13 -5.30 53.59 32.02
C GLN A 13 -4.93 54.36 30.74
N LEU A 14 -4.23 53.73 29.80
CA LEU A 14 -4.20 54.17 28.39
C LEU A 14 -3.77 53.08 27.39
N GLY A 15 -3.38 51.88 27.86
CA GLY A 15 -2.96 50.75 27.00
C GLY A 15 -4.09 49.83 26.53
N GLY A 16 -5.23 49.78 27.24
CA GLY A 16 -6.33 48.84 26.94
C GLY A 16 -7.13 49.19 25.69
N VAL A 17 -7.32 50.49 25.41
CA VAL A 17 -8.18 50.95 24.32
C VAL A 17 -7.53 50.69 22.95
N LYS A 18 -6.22 50.91 22.81
CA LYS A 18 -5.49 50.62 21.56
C LYS A 18 -5.45 49.12 21.23
N ALA A 19 -5.29 48.26 22.23
CA ALA A 19 -5.30 46.81 22.02
C ALA A 19 -6.69 46.28 21.62
N MET A 20 -7.77 46.91 22.11
CA MET A 20 -9.14 46.53 21.76
C MET A 20 -9.50 46.93 20.33
N PHE A 21 -9.09 48.13 19.87
CA PHE A 21 -9.30 48.57 18.48
C PHE A 21 -8.54 47.72 17.46
N ILE A 22 -7.32 47.25 17.79
CA ILE A 22 -6.54 46.35 16.93
C ILE A 22 -7.19 44.96 16.84
N ARG A 23 -7.77 44.47 17.95
CA ARG A 23 -8.48 43.17 17.94
C ARG A 23 -9.79 43.23 17.16
N LEU A 24 -10.54 44.34 17.26
CA LEU A 24 -11.74 44.55 16.46
C LEU A 24 -11.42 44.67 14.96
N SER A 25 -10.36 45.38 14.59
CA SER A 25 -9.99 45.53 13.17
C SER A 25 -9.57 44.20 12.53
N VAL A 26 -8.82 43.35 13.26
CA VAL A 26 -8.48 42.00 12.78
C VAL A 26 -9.71 41.11 12.63
N ALA A 27 -10.65 41.16 13.59
CA ALA A 27 -11.88 40.36 13.51
C ALA A 27 -12.75 40.76 12.30
N VAL A 28 -12.87 42.05 12.01
CA VAL A 28 -13.61 42.55 10.83
C VAL A 28 -12.94 42.09 9.53
N ILE A 29 -11.61 42.16 9.44
CA ILE A 29 -10.85 41.70 8.27
C ILE A 29 -11.07 40.20 8.04
N VAL A 30 -11.03 39.38 9.09
CA VAL A 30 -11.27 37.93 8.99
C VAL A 30 -12.69 37.64 8.50
N VAL A 31 -13.71 38.36 9.01
CA VAL A 31 -15.10 38.19 8.56
C VAL A 31 -15.26 38.59 7.09
N VAL A 32 -14.64 39.67 6.65
CA VAL A 32 -14.69 40.11 5.24
C VAL A 32 -13.99 39.10 4.32
N ILE A 33 -12.85 38.54 4.74
CA ILE A 33 -12.17 37.47 3.99
C ILE A 33 -13.05 36.23 3.90
N CYS A 34 -13.67 35.80 5.01
CA CYS A 34 -14.59 34.66 5.01
C CYS A 34 -15.81 34.91 4.12
N MET A 35 -16.39 36.11 4.15
CA MET A 35 -17.50 36.51 3.27
C MET A 35 -17.07 36.51 1.79
N PHE A 36 -15.87 36.99 1.47
CA PHE A 36 -15.34 36.95 0.10
C PHE A 36 -15.06 35.52 -0.39
N LEU A 37 -14.55 34.64 0.48
CA LEU A 37 -14.35 33.23 0.18
C LEU A 37 -15.69 32.50 -0.04
N LEU A 38 -16.71 32.81 0.77
CA LEU A 38 -18.08 32.30 0.62
C LEU A 38 -18.73 32.79 -0.69
N MET A 39 -18.62 34.07 -1.00
CA MET A 39 -19.13 34.65 -2.25
C MET A 39 -18.41 34.08 -3.49
N SER A 40 -17.10 33.84 -3.39
CA SER A 40 -16.31 33.19 -4.45
C SER A 40 -16.70 31.73 -4.65
N ALA A 41 -17.00 31.01 -3.57
CA ALA A 41 -17.51 29.63 -3.61
C ALA A 41 -18.92 29.56 -4.22
N MET A 42 -19.77 30.57 -3.98
CA MET A 42 -21.11 30.64 -4.57
C MET A 42 -21.09 31.06 -6.05
N SER A 43 -20.19 31.96 -6.45
CA SER A 43 -20.01 32.41 -7.85
C SER A 43 -19.45 31.31 -8.77
N SER A 44 -18.68 30.36 -8.23
CA SER A 44 -18.14 29.21 -8.98
C SER A 44 -19.19 28.15 -9.40
N SER A 45 -20.48 28.31 -9.04
CA SER A 45 -21.50 27.29 -9.26
C SER A 45 -22.21 27.34 -10.62
N ASN A 46 -21.85 28.26 -11.53
CA ASN A 46 -22.42 28.36 -12.87
C ASN A 46 -21.42 27.98 -13.97
N SER A 47 -20.86 26.78 -13.88
CA SER A 47 -20.32 26.11 -15.08
C SER A 47 -21.34 25.06 -15.52
N ASN A 48 -21.79 25.15 -16.78
CA ASN A 48 -22.57 24.11 -17.44
C ASN A 48 -21.86 22.76 -17.23
N SER A 49 -22.36 21.94 -16.29
CA SER A 49 -21.85 20.59 -16.11
C SER A 49 -22.37 19.75 -17.27
N SER A 50 -21.61 19.73 -18.37
CA SER A 50 -21.57 18.50 -19.16
C SER A 50 -21.33 17.39 -18.15
N SER A 51 -22.25 16.43 -18.08
CA SER A 51 -22.10 15.24 -17.26
C SER A 51 -20.81 14.59 -17.72
N ALA A 52 -19.71 14.80 -16.98
CA ALA A 52 -18.50 14.04 -17.24
C ALA A 52 -18.91 12.57 -17.10
N GLU A 53 -18.97 11.88 -18.23
CA GLU A 53 -19.47 10.52 -18.31
C GLU A 53 -18.27 9.59 -18.14
N ILE A 54 -18.39 8.61 -17.25
CA ILE A 54 -17.35 7.60 -17.09
C ILE A 54 -17.48 6.67 -18.29
N ASN A 55 -16.47 6.66 -19.17
CA ASN A 55 -16.42 5.70 -20.27
C ASN A 55 -16.01 4.33 -19.71
N THR A 56 -17.00 3.49 -19.41
CA THR A 56 -16.79 2.14 -18.83
C THR A 56 -15.94 1.25 -19.73
N GLU A 57 -16.09 1.33 -21.05
CA GLU A 57 -15.30 0.53 -22.00
C GLU A 57 -13.81 0.88 -21.94
N ALA A 58 -13.48 2.16 -21.78
CA ALA A 58 -12.10 2.60 -21.63
C ALA A 58 -11.44 2.06 -20.34
N LEU A 59 -12.22 1.74 -19.30
CA LEU A 59 -11.70 1.21 -18.04
C LEU A 59 -11.17 -0.23 -18.16
N TRP A 60 -11.60 -0.99 -19.17
CA TRP A 60 -11.09 -2.35 -19.41
C TRP A 60 -9.65 -2.35 -19.96
N GLY A 61 -9.17 -1.22 -20.48
CA GLY A 61 -7.78 -1.01 -20.87
C GLY A 61 -6.88 -0.61 -19.70
N THR A 62 -5.65 -0.17 -19.99
CA THR A 62 -4.75 0.46 -19.01
C THR A 62 -4.96 1.97 -18.99
N ALA A 63 -4.65 2.61 -17.85
CA ALA A 63 -4.70 4.05 -17.74
C ALA A 63 -3.57 4.69 -18.58
N ALA A 64 -3.81 5.92 -19.06
CA ALA A 64 -2.81 6.68 -19.80
C ALA A 64 -1.55 6.86 -18.93
N SER A 65 -0.40 6.46 -19.47
CA SER A 65 0.87 6.50 -18.73
C SER A 65 1.56 7.87 -18.77
N ASP A 66 1.05 8.83 -19.55
CA ASP A 66 1.67 10.13 -19.80
C ASP A 66 3.17 10.04 -20.20
N GLY A 67 3.52 8.97 -20.92
CA GLY A 67 4.89 8.67 -21.36
C GLY A 67 5.81 8.10 -20.27
N TRP A 68 5.30 7.85 -19.07
CA TRP A 68 6.01 7.12 -18.03
C TRP A 68 6.04 5.62 -18.33
N ARG A 69 7.13 4.98 -17.96
CA ARG A 69 7.26 3.53 -17.90
C ARG A 69 7.97 3.12 -16.62
N ALA A 70 7.73 1.89 -16.17
CA ALA A 70 8.43 1.33 -15.02
C ALA A 70 9.94 1.25 -15.27
N SER A 71 10.70 1.63 -14.26
CA SER A 71 12.16 1.54 -14.24
C SER A 71 12.68 1.64 -12.82
N SER A 72 13.31 0.57 -12.35
CA SER A 72 14.02 0.52 -11.07
C SER A 72 15.55 0.47 -11.25
N ALA A 73 16.02 0.63 -12.49
CA ALA A 73 17.44 0.68 -12.81
C ALA A 73 18.10 1.93 -12.20
N PRO A 74 19.33 1.79 -11.64
CA PRO A 74 20.07 2.92 -11.13
C PRO A 74 20.28 4.01 -12.19
N ARG A 75 20.28 5.27 -11.76
CA ARG A 75 20.55 6.43 -12.63
C ARG A 75 21.81 7.18 -12.24
N SER A 76 22.36 6.90 -11.06
CA SER A 76 23.67 7.34 -10.63
C SER A 76 24.57 6.14 -10.36
N ASP A 77 25.84 6.41 -10.06
CA ASP A 77 26.79 5.37 -9.67
C ASP A 77 26.23 4.52 -8.53
N TRP A 78 26.22 3.20 -8.77
CA TRP A 78 25.64 2.21 -7.87
C TRP A 78 26.52 0.95 -7.87
N PRO A 79 27.69 1.01 -7.20
CA PRO A 79 28.64 -0.08 -7.24
C PRO A 79 28.14 -1.31 -6.45
N PRO A 80 28.63 -2.51 -6.80
CA PRO A 80 28.40 -3.72 -6.02
C PRO A 80 28.74 -3.55 -4.52
N PRO A 81 28.14 -4.33 -3.62
CA PRO A 81 28.50 -4.30 -2.20
C PRO A 81 29.99 -4.59 -2.01
N ALA A 82 30.61 -3.94 -1.03
CA ALA A 82 32.04 -4.12 -0.73
C ALA A 82 32.36 -5.59 -0.42
N SER A 83 33.61 -6.02 -0.68
CA SER A 83 34.07 -7.37 -0.37
C SER A 83 33.99 -7.68 1.13
N GLU A 84 34.24 -6.69 2.00
CA GLU A 84 34.16 -6.81 3.46
C GLU A 84 32.82 -6.32 4.01
N SER A 85 32.23 -7.11 4.92
CA SER A 85 30.93 -6.83 5.56
C SER A 85 31.12 -6.26 6.95
N ASN A 86 30.28 -5.31 7.35
CA ASN A 86 30.25 -4.81 8.73
C ASN A 86 29.62 -5.79 9.72
N GLY A 87 28.98 -6.87 9.25
CA GLY A 87 28.37 -7.92 10.07
C GLY A 87 27.10 -8.49 9.45
N TYR A 88 26.35 -9.27 10.23
CA TYR A 88 25.12 -9.93 9.79
C TYR A 88 23.87 -9.22 10.32
N LEU A 89 22.93 -8.93 9.42
CA LEU A 89 21.62 -8.39 9.76
C LEU A 89 20.58 -9.51 9.71
N ARG A 90 19.99 -9.85 10.86
CA ARG A 90 18.75 -10.63 10.93
C ARG A 90 17.57 -9.71 11.16
N VAL A 91 16.44 -10.01 10.56
CA VAL A 91 15.18 -9.27 10.73
C VAL A 91 14.02 -10.23 10.93
N ARG A 92 13.07 -9.86 11.78
CA ARG A 92 11.74 -10.50 11.85
C ARG A 92 10.71 -9.56 11.26
N CYS A 93 10.18 -9.91 10.09
CA CYS A 93 9.14 -9.16 9.40
C CYS A 93 7.77 -9.53 9.98
N ASN A 94 7.15 -8.59 10.68
CA ASN A 94 5.85 -8.80 11.35
C ASN A 94 4.67 -8.29 10.53
N GLY A 95 3.49 -8.85 10.80
CA GLY A 95 2.24 -8.49 10.15
C GLY A 95 1.81 -9.48 9.06
N GLY A 96 0.76 -9.14 8.30
CA GLY A 96 0.30 -9.96 7.18
C GLY A 96 1.26 -9.96 5.98
N LEU A 97 1.05 -10.85 4.99
CA LEU A 97 1.94 -11.05 3.84
C LEU A 97 2.41 -9.75 3.18
N ASN A 98 1.51 -8.79 2.97
CA ASN A 98 1.86 -7.52 2.33
C ASN A 98 2.62 -6.54 3.24
N GLN A 99 2.42 -6.59 4.56
CA GLN A 99 3.28 -5.84 5.50
C GLN A 99 4.68 -6.44 5.54
N GLN A 100 4.76 -7.77 5.50
CA GLN A 100 6.03 -8.48 5.42
C GLN A 100 6.77 -8.14 4.12
N ARG A 101 6.07 -8.04 2.98
CA ARG A 101 6.65 -7.61 1.70
C ARG A 101 7.36 -6.25 1.81
N SER A 102 6.68 -5.23 2.33
CA SER A 102 7.27 -3.89 2.55
C SER A 102 8.42 -3.92 3.59
N ALA A 103 8.29 -4.75 4.62
CA ALA A 103 9.35 -4.95 5.61
C ALA A 103 10.62 -5.57 5.01
N ILE A 104 10.51 -6.55 4.11
CA ILE A 104 11.64 -7.17 3.42
C ILE A 104 12.35 -6.13 2.54
N CYS A 105 11.61 -5.30 1.81
CA CYS A 105 12.17 -4.20 1.02
C CYS A 105 13.01 -3.25 1.89
N ASN A 106 12.48 -2.89 3.06
CA ASN A 106 13.19 -2.07 4.04
C ASN A 106 14.40 -2.78 4.67
N ALA A 107 14.35 -4.10 4.86
CA ALA A 107 15.46 -4.87 5.42
C ALA A 107 16.65 -4.95 4.45
N VAL A 108 16.38 -5.18 3.16
CA VAL A 108 17.41 -5.12 2.10
C VAL A 108 18.05 -3.73 2.06
N LEU A 109 17.23 -2.67 2.09
CA LEU A 109 17.77 -1.32 2.11
C LEU A 109 18.58 -1.02 3.38
N ALA A 110 18.12 -1.46 4.56
CA ALA A 110 18.87 -1.31 5.80
C ALA A 110 20.22 -2.03 5.74
N ALA A 111 20.28 -3.24 5.16
CA ALA A 111 21.54 -3.95 4.95
C ALA A 111 22.47 -3.17 3.99
N ARG A 112 21.93 -2.60 2.91
CA ARG A 112 22.71 -1.74 1.99
C ARG A 112 23.27 -0.51 2.70
N ILE A 113 22.45 0.21 3.46
CA ILE A 113 22.86 1.42 4.22
C ILE A 113 24.00 1.09 5.20
N MET A 114 23.94 -0.06 5.85
CA MET A 114 24.96 -0.48 6.83
C MET A 114 26.16 -1.20 6.22
N ASN A 115 26.19 -1.46 4.90
CA ASN A 115 27.10 -2.42 4.25
C ASN A 115 27.19 -3.75 5.04
N ALA A 116 26.02 -4.30 5.36
CA ALA A 116 25.86 -5.54 6.10
C ALA A 116 25.48 -6.70 5.17
N THR A 117 25.75 -7.93 5.61
CA THR A 117 25.23 -9.13 4.99
C THR A 117 23.83 -9.41 5.54
N LEU A 118 22.82 -9.41 4.69
CA LEU A 118 21.46 -9.77 5.08
C LEU A 118 21.34 -11.29 5.23
N VAL A 119 20.84 -11.74 6.38
CA VAL A 119 20.37 -13.11 6.54
C VAL A 119 18.93 -13.17 6.05
N LEU A 120 18.52 -14.26 5.38
CA LEU A 120 17.15 -14.41 4.88
C LEU A 120 16.11 -13.95 5.93
N PRO A 121 15.14 -13.09 5.56
CA PRO A 121 14.17 -12.56 6.50
C PRO A 121 13.32 -13.65 7.16
N GLU A 122 13.04 -13.50 8.45
CA GLU A 122 12.09 -14.34 9.16
C GLU A 122 10.69 -13.75 9.04
N LEU A 123 9.70 -14.56 8.63
CA LEU A 123 8.30 -14.13 8.54
C LEU A 123 7.56 -14.50 9.82
N ASP A 124 6.82 -13.55 10.39
CA ASP A 124 5.92 -13.78 11.52
C ASP A 124 4.58 -14.35 11.04
N ALA A 125 4.61 -15.53 10.42
CA ALA A 125 3.44 -16.16 9.80
C ALA A 125 2.42 -16.70 10.84
N ASN A 126 2.87 -17.01 12.05
CA ASN A 126 2.03 -17.56 13.13
C ASN A 126 1.05 -16.57 13.77
N SER A 127 1.24 -15.26 13.58
CA SER A 127 0.38 -14.25 14.24
C SER A 127 -0.94 -13.97 13.51
N PHE A 128 -1.10 -14.39 12.26
CA PHE A 128 -2.33 -14.16 11.48
C PHE A 128 -2.80 -15.41 10.71
N TRP A 129 -1.88 -16.30 10.31
CA TRP A 129 -2.20 -17.41 9.40
C TRP A 129 -1.93 -18.81 9.99
N HIS A 130 -1.28 -18.90 11.17
CA HIS A 130 -0.86 -20.16 11.79
C HIS A 130 -0.09 -21.09 10.82
N ASP A 131 0.82 -20.51 10.03
CA ASP A 131 1.61 -21.18 9.00
C ASP A 131 3.11 -21.12 9.36
N ASP A 132 3.81 -22.26 9.28
CA ASP A 132 5.25 -22.38 9.58
C ASP A 132 6.14 -22.32 8.31
N SER A 133 5.56 -22.12 7.12
CA SER A 133 6.28 -22.16 5.83
C SER A 133 7.37 -21.09 5.71
N GLY A 134 7.24 -19.96 6.41
CA GLY A 134 8.25 -18.89 6.47
C GLY A 134 8.57 -18.25 5.10
N PHE A 135 9.70 -17.55 5.00
CA PHE A 135 10.12 -16.87 3.76
C PHE A 135 10.32 -17.86 2.60
N GLN A 136 11.01 -18.96 2.89
CA GLN A 136 11.31 -20.02 1.93
C GLN A 136 10.07 -20.80 1.49
N GLY A 137 8.95 -20.69 2.19
CA GLY A 137 7.68 -21.28 1.84
C GLY A 137 6.95 -20.57 0.70
N ILE A 138 7.16 -19.26 0.58
CA ILE A 138 6.33 -18.36 -0.22
C ILE A 138 7.10 -17.73 -1.36
N TYR A 139 8.35 -17.33 -1.12
CA TYR A 139 9.18 -16.66 -2.10
C TYR A 139 10.21 -17.59 -2.70
N ASP A 140 10.59 -17.31 -3.94
CA ASP A 140 11.69 -17.96 -4.63
C ASP A 140 13.03 -17.42 -4.09
N VAL A 141 13.68 -18.21 -3.23
CA VAL A 141 14.89 -17.83 -2.49
C VAL A 141 16.08 -17.66 -3.43
N GLU A 142 16.25 -18.59 -4.37
CA GLU A 142 17.35 -18.55 -5.33
C GLU A 142 17.24 -17.31 -6.21
N HIS A 143 16.05 -17.07 -6.76
CA HIS A 143 15.76 -15.86 -7.53
C HIS A 143 16.01 -14.58 -6.72
N PHE A 144 15.58 -14.54 -5.45
CA PHE A 144 15.79 -13.39 -4.57
C PHE A 144 17.28 -13.08 -4.35
N ILE A 145 18.10 -14.09 -4.05
CA ILE A 145 19.55 -13.93 -3.85
C ILE A 145 20.23 -13.52 -5.16
N LYS A 146 19.90 -14.20 -6.27
CA LYS A 146 20.46 -13.95 -7.60
C LYS A 146 20.18 -12.51 -8.07
N THR A 147 18.92 -12.07 -7.97
CA THR A 147 18.47 -10.74 -8.41
C THR A 147 19.16 -9.60 -7.63
N LEU A 148 19.48 -9.82 -6.35
CA LEU A 148 20.03 -8.77 -5.47
C LEU A 148 21.55 -8.88 -5.27
N LYS A 149 22.24 -9.79 -5.96
CA LYS A 149 23.67 -10.07 -5.79
C LYS A 149 24.55 -8.81 -5.88
N TYR A 150 24.22 -7.89 -6.79
CA TYR A 150 24.96 -6.63 -7.00
C TYR A 150 24.44 -5.47 -6.14
N ASP A 151 23.35 -5.67 -5.39
CA ASP A 151 22.79 -4.68 -4.49
C ASP A 151 23.27 -4.91 -3.05
N VAL A 152 23.12 -6.14 -2.55
CA VAL A 152 23.38 -6.52 -1.16
C VAL A 152 23.84 -7.97 -1.09
N ARG A 153 24.71 -8.29 -0.12
CA ARG A 153 25.08 -9.69 0.16
C ARG A 153 24.00 -10.36 0.97
N ILE A 154 23.54 -11.52 0.52
CA ILE A 154 22.47 -12.28 1.17
C ILE A 154 22.96 -13.71 1.45
N VAL A 155 22.68 -14.21 2.65
CA VAL A 155 22.96 -15.60 3.06
C VAL A 155 21.72 -16.22 3.68
N GLU A 156 21.58 -17.54 3.56
CA GLU A 156 20.45 -18.26 4.18
C GLU A 156 20.53 -18.29 5.70
N SER A 157 21.74 -18.42 6.25
CA SER A 157 21.99 -18.45 7.68
C SER A 157 23.34 -17.83 8.00
N ILE A 158 23.52 -17.43 9.27
CA ILE A 158 24.83 -16.92 9.71
C ILE A 158 25.85 -18.06 9.67
N PRO A 159 26.99 -17.91 8.98
CA PRO A 159 28.01 -18.95 8.88
C PRO A 159 28.53 -19.39 10.24
N GLU A 160 28.73 -20.69 10.38
CA GLU A 160 29.38 -21.27 11.56
C GLU A 160 30.90 -21.07 11.48
N ILE A 161 31.48 -20.34 12.44
CA ILE A 161 32.93 -20.14 12.50
C ILE A 161 33.53 -21.31 13.28
N ARG A 162 34.39 -22.10 12.63
CA ARG A 162 35.19 -23.14 13.29
C ARG A 162 36.52 -22.55 13.75
N LYS A 163 36.79 -22.57 15.06
CA LYS A 163 38.09 -22.19 15.63
C LYS A 163 38.55 -23.28 16.60
N ASN A 164 39.73 -23.84 16.37
CA ASN A 164 40.33 -24.92 17.17
C ASN A 164 39.40 -26.13 17.39
N GLY A 165 38.72 -26.60 16.33
CA GLY A 165 37.78 -27.73 16.41
C GLY A 165 36.45 -27.44 17.12
N LYS A 166 36.24 -26.24 17.67
CA LYS A 166 34.98 -25.82 18.28
C LYS A 166 34.19 -24.92 17.32
N VAL A 167 32.91 -25.25 17.14
CA VAL A 167 31.95 -24.43 16.40
C VAL A 167 31.53 -23.24 17.28
N LYS A 168 31.80 -22.01 16.84
CA LYS A 168 31.32 -20.79 17.50
C LYS A 168 30.16 -20.21 16.67
N LYS A 169 28.95 -20.25 17.23
CA LYS A 169 27.78 -19.57 16.65
C LYS A 169 27.81 -18.10 17.03
N ILE A 170 27.76 -17.20 16.04
CA ILE A 170 27.60 -15.77 16.29
C ILE A 170 26.18 -15.55 16.82
N LYS A 171 26.07 -15.02 18.04
CA LYS A 171 24.76 -14.67 18.62
C LYS A 171 24.41 -13.24 18.21
N ALA A 172 23.33 -13.10 17.45
CA ALA A 172 22.83 -11.78 17.06
C ALA A 172 22.29 -11.02 18.27
N LYS A 173 22.76 -9.77 18.46
CA LYS A 173 22.24 -8.88 19.50
C LYS A 173 20.87 -8.36 19.09
N GLN A 174 19.85 -8.65 19.87
CA GLN A 174 18.50 -8.12 19.61
C GLN A 174 18.44 -6.61 19.88
N ILE A 175 17.87 -5.87 18.93
CA ILE A 175 17.62 -4.42 19.00
C ILE A 175 16.20 -4.17 18.51
N ARG A 176 15.50 -3.24 19.15
CA ARG A 176 14.17 -2.78 18.73
C ARG A 176 14.31 -1.45 17.99
N PRO A 177 14.17 -1.40 16.66
CA PRO A 177 14.29 -0.14 15.93
C PRO A 177 13.14 0.83 16.28
N PRO A 178 13.40 2.14 16.27
CA PRO A 178 12.34 3.16 16.29
C PRO A 178 11.35 2.97 15.15
N ARG A 179 10.12 3.46 15.32
CA ARG A 179 9.15 3.51 14.20
C ARG A 179 9.66 4.54 13.19
N ASP A 180 9.61 4.21 11.90
CA ASP A 180 10.07 5.06 10.81
C ASP A 180 11.50 5.59 11.03
N ALA A 181 12.39 4.71 11.54
CA ALA A 181 13.73 5.11 11.95
C ALA A 181 14.50 5.78 10.79
N PRO A 182 15.17 6.92 11.04
CA PRO A 182 15.92 7.62 10.01
C PRO A 182 17.17 6.83 9.62
N ILE A 183 17.73 7.14 8.44
CA ILE A 183 18.99 6.54 7.96
C ILE A 183 20.10 6.70 9.00
N SER A 184 20.16 7.84 9.68
CA SER A 184 21.15 8.13 10.71
C SER A 184 21.14 7.11 11.85
N TRP A 185 19.98 6.55 12.22
CA TRP A 185 19.90 5.51 13.24
C TRP A 185 20.60 4.21 12.80
N TYR A 186 20.46 3.86 11.53
CA TYR A 186 21.13 2.68 10.95
C TYR A 186 22.65 2.89 10.85
N THR A 187 23.10 4.07 10.44
CA THR A 187 24.53 4.37 10.29
C THR A 187 25.25 4.67 11.61
N THR A 188 24.52 4.84 12.72
CA THR A 188 25.08 5.10 14.05
C THR A 188 24.82 3.95 15.03
N GLU A 189 23.64 3.90 15.66
CA GLU A 189 23.31 2.94 16.72
C GLU A 189 23.37 1.49 16.23
N ALA A 190 22.64 1.18 15.15
CA ALA A 190 22.55 -0.19 14.65
C ALA A 190 23.90 -0.69 14.13
N LEU A 191 24.60 0.13 13.33
CA LEU A 191 25.92 -0.21 12.81
C LEU A 191 26.96 -0.38 13.92
N LYS A 192 26.96 0.50 14.94
CA LYS A 192 27.86 0.37 16.10
C LYS A 192 27.63 -0.96 16.81
N THR A 193 26.38 -1.30 17.14
CA THR A 193 26.07 -2.57 17.81
C THR A 193 26.43 -3.77 16.93
N MET A 194 26.24 -3.68 15.61
CA MET A 194 26.64 -4.72 14.66
C MET A 194 28.14 -4.96 14.66
N LYS A 195 28.96 -3.91 14.63
CA LYS A 195 30.42 -4.04 14.70
C LYS A 195 30.89 -4.64 16.03
N GLU A 196 30.23 -4.29 17.14
CA GLU A 196 30.54 -4.83 18.47
C GLU A 196 30.22 -6.33 18.62
N HIS A 197 29.11 -6.79 18.02
CA HIS A 197 28.60 -8.16 18.24
C HIS A 197 28.79 -9.09 17.04
N GLY A 198 29.18 -8.56 15.87
CA GLY A 198 29.27 -9.26 14.58
C GLY A 198 27.91 -9.52 13.92
N ALA A 199 26.81 -9.55 14.68
CA ALA A 199 25.46 -9.70 14.16
C ALA A 199 24.42 -8.98 15.04
N ILE A 200 23.36 -8.46 14.41
CA ILE A 200 22.19 -7.89 15.11
C ILE A 200 20.90 -8.54 14.63
N TYR A 201 19.89 -8.53 15.49
CA TYR A 201 18.55 -9.02 15.19
C TYR A 201 17.53 -7.91 15.43
N LEU A 202 16.96 -7.37 14.36
CA LEU A 202 15.96 -6.32 14.44
C LEU A 202 14.57 -6.94 14.50
N THR A 203 13.90 -6.79 15.64
CA THR A 203 12.55 -7.31 15.85
C THR A 203 11.77 -6.48 16.89
N PRO A 204 10.49 -6.15 16.63
CA PRO A 204 9.74 -6.38 15.39
C PRO A 204 10.15 -5.42 14.25
N PHE A 205 10.13 -5.89 13.01
CA PHE A 205 10.54 -5.13 11.82
C PHE A 205 9.39 -4.85 10.84
N SER A 206 8.42 -4.03 11.26
CA SER A 206 7.38 -3.47 10.39
C SER A 206 7.35 -1.95 10.55
N HIS A 207 7.41 -1.19 9.44
CA HIS A 207 7.57 0.27 9.44
C HIS A 207 8.73 0.76 10.32
N ARG A 208 9.93 0.17 10.13
CA ARG A 208 11.14 0.45 10.92
C ARG A 208 12.22 1.22 10.18
N LEU A 209 11.96 1.67 8.96
CA LEU A 209 12.85 2.52 8.18
C LEU A 209 12.00 3.64 7.58
N ALA A 210 12.50 4.87 7.63
CA ALA A 210 11.82 6.06 7.10
C ALA A 210 11.31 5.83 5.67
N GLU A 211 10.05 6.18 5.42
CA GLU A 211 9.40 5.95 4.13
C GLU A 211 9.99 6.86 3.03
N GLU A 212 10.08 8.16 3.32
CA GLU A 212 10.67 9.15 2.41
C GLU A 212 12.15 9.30 2.71
N ILE A 213 12.97 9.12 1.68
CA ILE A 213 14.43 9.16 1.72
C ILE A 213 14.91 10.05 0.59
N ASP A 214 15.71 11.07 0.92
CA ASP A 214 16.20 12.07 -0.03
C ASP A 214 17.18 11.50 -1.06
N TYR A 215 17.70 10.28 -0.87
CA TYR A 215 18.59 9.62 -1.82
C TYR A 215 17.82 8.69 -2.78
N PRO A 216 17.64 9.07 -4.06
CA PRO A 216 16.73 8.37 -4.97
C PRO A 216 17.11 6.91 -5.25
N GLU A 217 18.39 6.57 -5.23
CA GLU A 217 18.83 5.19 -5.46
C GLU A 217 18.41 4.22 -4.36
N TYR A 218 18.21 4.70 -3.14
CA TYR A 218 17.63 3.89 -2.06
C TYR A 218 16.16 3.57 -2.32
N GLN A 219 15.41 4.51 -2.87
CA GLN A 219 14.03 4.24 -3.32
C GLN A 219 14.03 3.28 -4.51
N ARG A 220 14.95 3.44 -5.47
CA ARG A 220 15.09 2.51 -6.62
C ARG A 220 15.45 1.09 -6.19
N LEU A 221 16.30 0.93 -5.17
CA LEU A 221 16.57 -0.38 -4.57
C LEU A 221 15.28 -0.99 -4.00
N ARG A 222 14.45 -0.22 -3.26
CA ARG A 222 13.14 -0.71 -2.81
C ARG A 222 12.27 -1.15 -3.99
N CYS A 223 12.27 -0.42 -5.11
CA CYS A 223 11.56 -0.84 -6.33
C CYS A 223 12.08 -2.19 -6.86
N ARG A 224 13.41 -2.37 -6.96
CA ARG A 224 14.03 -3.61 -7.42
C ARG A 224 13.65 -4.79 -6.52
N VAL A 225 13.74 -4.61 -5.21
CA VAL A 225 13.34 -5.64 -4.25
C VAL A 225 11.85 -5.95 -4.39
N ASN A 226 11.00 -4.92 -4.39
CA ASN A 226 9.56 -5.07 -4.38
C ASN A 226 9.00 -5.65 -5.68
N TYR A 227 9.52 -5.30 -6.85
CA TYR A 227 8.90 -5.68 -8.12
C TYR A 227 9.67 -6.75 -8.90
N HIS A 228 10.95 -6.97 -8.60
CA HIS A 228 11.80 -7.93 -9.31
C HIS A 228 12.27 -9.08 -8.42
N ALA A 229 12.81 -8.80 -7.23
CA ALA A 229 13.38 -9.83 -6.37
C ALA A 229 12.33 -10.64 -5.60
N LEU A 230 11.25 -10.01 -5.14
CA LEU A 230 10.18 -10.67 -4.38
C LEU A 230 9.16 -11.37 -5.30
N ARG A 231 9.62 -12.46 -5.92
CA ARG A 231 8.81 -13.37 -6.72
C ARG A 231 8.24 -14.49 -5.86
N PHE A 232 6.95 -14.76 -5.96
CA PHE A 232 6.35 -15.94 -5.33
C PHE A 232 6.88 -17.22 -5.97
N LYS A 233 6.82 -18.34 -5.24
CA LYS A 233 7.22 -19.65 -5.77
C LYS A 233 6.53 -20.00 -7.09
N PRO A 234 7.19 -20.76 -7.98
CA PRO A 234 6.65 -21.14 -9.29
C PRO A 234 5.21 -21.67 -9.26
N HIS A 235 4.91 -22.62 -8.37
CA HIS A 235 3.57 -23.20 -8.26
C HIS A 235 2.46 -22.17 -7.90
N ILE A 236 2.79 -21.11 -7.14
CA ILE A 236 1.85 -20.02 -6.82
C ILE A 236 1.56 -19.20 -8.08
N ILE A 237 2.61 -18.89 -8.83
CA ILE A 237 2.52 -18.13 -10.07
C ILE A 237 1.73 -18.91 -11.12
N GLU A 238 2.08 -20.19 -11.36
CA GLU A 238 1.40 -21.08 -12.30
C GLU A 238 -0.09 -21.19 -11.98
N LEU A 239 -0.42 -21.39 -10.70
CA LEU A 239 -1.80 -21.45 -10.28
C LEU A 239 -2.56 -20.14 -10.54
N SER A 240 -1.97 -19.02 -10.12
CA SER A 240 -2.58 -17.71 -10.32
C SER A 240 -2.80 -17.42 -11.81
N GLN A 241 -1.85 -17.79 -12.67
CA GLN A 241 -1.95 -17.66 -14.12
C GLN A 241 -3.03 -18.56 -14.71
N SER A 242 -3.19 -19.78 -14.22
CA SER A 242 -4.27 -20.68 -14.64
C SER A 242 -5.65 -20.06 -14.37
N ILE A 243 -5.86 -19.52 -13.16
CA ILE A 243 -7.10 -18.80 -12.78
C ILE A 243 -7.34 -17.61 -13.73
N VAL A 244 -6.33 -16.77 -13.94
CA VAL A 244 -6.46 -15.59 -14.82
C VAL A 244 -6.74 -16.00 -16.26
N THR A 245 -6.08 -17.04 -16.77
CA THR A 245 -6.27 -17.54 -18.14
C THR A 245 -7.70 -18.05 -18.32
N LYS A 246 -8.22 -18.82 -17.35
CA LYS A 246 -9.61 -19.28 -17.36
C LYS A 246 -10.59 -18.12 -17.36
N LEU A 247 -10.44 -17.15 -16.46
CA LEU A 247 -11.32 -15.98 -16.38
C LEU A 247 -11.29 -15.15 -17.66
N ARG A 248 -10.10 -14.84 -18.20
CA ARG A 248 -9.96 -14.08 -19.45
C ARG A 248 -10.49 -14.82 -20.68
N SER A 249 -10.39 -16.15 -20.73
CA SER A 249 -10.95 -16.94 -21.84
C SER A 249 -12.46 -16.75 -21.99
N GLN A 250 -13.13 -16.33 -20.92
CA GLN A 250 -14.56 -16.06 -20.92
C GLN A 250 -14.87 -14.59 -21.25
N GLY A 251 -13.88 -13.69 -21.26
CA GLY A 251 -13.98 -12.25 -21.52
C GLY A 251 -13.32 -11.43 -20.41
N HIS A 252 -13.45 -10.10 -20.48
CA HIS A 252 -12.91 -9.21 -19.44
C HIS A 252 -13.45 -9.53 -18.04
N PHE A 253 -12.59 -9.33 -17.04
CA PHE A 253 -12.97 -9.52 -15.64
C PHE A 253 -12.30 -8.49 -14.75
N MET A 254 -13.00 -8.14 -13.67
CA MET A 254 -12.46 -7.29 -12.63
C MET A 254 -12.25 -8.07 -11.35
N THR A 255 -11.38 -7.57 -10.49
CA THR A 255 -11.18 -8.08 -9.14
C THR A 255 -11.60 -7.05 -8.12
N ILE A 256 -12.26 -7.52 -7.06
CA ILE A 256 -12.62 -6.69 -5.91
C ILE A 256 -11.95 -7.28 -4.68
N HIS A 257 -11.15 -6.46 -4.00
CA HIS A 257 -10.65 -6.82 -2.67
C HIS A 257 -11.61 -6.30 -1.61
N LEU A 258 -12.49 -7.19 -1.15
CA LEU A 258 -13.60 -6.89 -0.27
C LEU A 258 -13.19 -7.06 1.20
N ARG A 259 -12.77 -5.97 1.83
CA ARG A 259 -12.25 -5.98 3.21
C ARG A 259 -13.37 -5.71 4.24
N PHE A 260 -14.21 -6.71 4.46
CA PHE A 260 -15.37 -6.66 5.37
C PHE A 260 -15.37 -7.80 6.41
N GLU A 261 -14.17 -8.19 6.85
CA GLU A 261 -13.94 -9.21 7.86
C GLU A 261 -14.00 -8.62 9.28
N MET A 262 -14.18 -9.49 10.27
CA MET A 262 -14.40 -9.13 11.68
C MET A 262 -13.32 -8.19 12.23
N ASP A 263 -12.06 -8.45 11.94
CA ASP A 263 -10.93 -7.67 12.45
C ASP A 263 -10.93 -6.23 11.92
N MET A 264 -11.25 -6.03 10.64
CA MET A 264 -11.32 -4.71 10.02
C MET A 264 -12.53 -3.92 10.52
N LEU A 265 -13.69 -4.57 10.65
CA LEU A 265 -14.88 -3.94 11.18
C LEU A 265 -14.70 -3.53 12.65
N ALA A 266 -14.11 -4.41 13.47
CA ALA A 266 -13.71 -4.14 14.85
C ALA A 266 -12.67 -3.01 14.96
N PHE A 267 -11.73 -2.93 14.02
CA PHE A 267 -10.77 -1.83 13.94
C PHE A 267 -11.46 -0.49 13.60
N ALA A 268 -12.34 -0.49 12.60
CA ALA A 268 -13.01 0.71 12.12
C ALA A 268 -14.04 1.27 13.13
N GLY A 269 -14.67 0.38 13.92
CA GLY A 269 -15.67 0.74 14.92
C GLY A 269 -17.03 1.10 14.31
N CYS A 270 -17.35 0.57 13.13
CA CYS A 270 -18.60 0.88 12.43
C CYS A 270 -19.66 -0.19 12.67
N PHE A 271 -20.25 -0.18 13.87
CA PHE A 271 -21.05 -1.31 14.38
C PHE A 271 -22.55 -1.19 14.13
N ASP A 272 -23.07 0.00 13.87
CA ASP A 272 -24.52 0.25 13.94
C ASP A 272 -25.32 -0.41 12.80
N ILE A 273 -24.65 -0.88 11.75
CA ILE A 273 -25.25 -1.67 10.66
C ILE A 273 -25.47 -3.15 11.01
N PHE A 274 -24.99 -3.60 12.17
CA PHE A 274 -25.06 -4.98 12.65
C PHE A 274 -26.11 -5.17 13.75
N SER A 275 -26.60 -6.40 13.93
CA SER A 275 -27.54 -6.75 15.00
C SER A 275 -26.93 -6.55 16.38
N PRO A 276 -27.73 -6.39 17.45
CA PRO A 276 -27.19 -6.25 18.82
C PRO A 276 -26.21 -7.37 19.22
N GLU A 277 -26.47 -8.61 18.79
CA GLU A 277 -25.61 -9.78 19.03
C GLU A 277 -24.28 -9.67 18.28
N GLU A 278 -24.32 -9.36 16.99
CA GLU A 278 -23.13 -9.15 16.16
C GLU A 278 -22.29 -7.97 16.67
N GLN A 279 -22.93 -6.87 17.10
CA GLN A 279 -22.25 -5.74 17.71
C GLN A 279 -21.49 -6.14 18.98
N LYS A 280 -22.07 -7.04 19.80
CA LYS A 280 -21.41 -7.55 21.01
C LYS A 280 -20.15 -8.33 20.65
N ILE A 281 -20.18 -9.13 19.58
CA ILE A 281 -19.02 -9.87 19.07
C ILE A 281 -17.92 -8.89 18.63
N LEU A 282 -18.26 -7.90 17.80
CA LEU A 282 -17.30 -6.91 17.30
C LEU A 282 -16.69 -6.07 18.42
N LYS A 283 -17.50 -5.65 19.40
CA LYS A 283 -17.04 -4.90 20.58
C LYS A 283 -16.08 -5.73 21.44
N LYS A 284 -16.41 -7.01 21.67
CA LYS A 284 -15.54 -7.93 22.41
C LYS A 284 -14.21 -8.15 21.69
N TYR A 285 -14.25 -8.51 20.41
CA TYR A 285 -13.03 -8.69 19.61
C TYR A 285 -12.16 -7.42 19.62
N ARG A 286 -12.79 -6.24 19.55
CA ARG A 286 -12.07 -4.97 19.62
C ARG A 286 -11.33 -4.79 20.94
N GLN A 287 -12.01 -5.03 22.06
CA GLN A 287 -11.44 -4.88 23.41
C GLN A 287 -10.24 -5.79 23.62
N GLU A 288 -10.27 -6.99 23.06
CA GLU A 288 -9.20 -7.99 23.19
C GLU A 288 -7.99 -7.69 22.29
N ASN A 289 -8.19 -7.07 21.12
CA ASN A 289 -7.14 -6.97 20.08
C ASN A 289 -6.63 -5.55 19.79
N PHE A 290 -7.35 -4.50 20.19
CA PHE A 290 -6.98 -3.12 19.88
C PHE A 290 -6.98 -2.22 21.10
N ALA A 291 -6.13 -1.18 21.06
CA ALA A 291 -6.12 -0.15 22.08
C ALA A 291 -7.48 0.54 22.20
N GLU A 292 -7.85 0.86 23.44
CA GLU A 292 -9.09 1.57 23.74
C GLU A 292 -9.13 2.91 22.99
N LYS A 293 -10.26 3.17 22.33
CA LYS A 293 -10.47 4.37 21.54
C LYS A 293 -11.96 4.65 21.43
N ARG A 294 -12.36 5.91 21.62
CA ARG A 294 -13.71 6.37 21.32
C ARG A 294 -13.93 6.34 19.81
N LEU A 295 -14.84 5.49 19.36
CA LEU A 295 -15.27 5.36 17.97
C LEU A 295 -16.80 5.51 17.96
N VAL A 296 -17.29 6.54 17.28
CA VAL A 296 -18.72 6.82 17.09
C VAL A 296 -19.05 6.53 15.63
N TYR A 297 -20.04 5.68 15.37
CA TYR A 297 -20.39 5.22 14.03
C TYR A 297 -20.64 6.38 13.07
N ASP A 298 -21.55 7.30 13.40
CA ASP A 298 -21.92 8.42 12.53
C ASP A 298 -20.73 9.30 12.18
N GLU A 299 -19.89 9.64 13.17
CA GLU A 299 -18.68 10.44 12.96
C GLU A 299 -17.68 9.72 12.06
N ARG A 300 -17.56 8.39 12.18
CA ARG A 300 -16.65 7.57 11.36
C ARG A 300 -17.17 7.44 9.93
N ARG A 301 -18.46 7.18 9.78
CA ARG A 301 -19.14 7.02 8.51
C ARG A 301 -19.06 8.30 7.70
N ALA A 302 -19.41 9.45 8.30
CA ALA A 302 -19.40 10.77 7.65
C ALA A 302 -18.03 11.18 7.10
N ILE A 303 -16.92 10.70 7.68
CA ILE A 303 -15.57 10.99 7.19
C ILE A 303 -14.97 9.86 6.33
N GLY A 304 -15.79 8.89 5.91
CA GLY A 304 -15.36 7.78 5.07
C GLY A 304 -14.41 6.80 5.76
N LYS A 305 -14.48 6.61 7.08
CA LYS A 305 -13.61 5.63 7.79
C LYS A 305 -14.24 4.24 7.94
N CYS A 306 -15.51 4.07 7.61
CA CYS A 306 -16.13 2.75 7.54
C CYS A 306 -15.78 2.04 6.23
N PRO A 307 -15.53 0.72 6.25
CA PRO A 307 -15.53 -0.11 5.06
C PRO A 307 -16.83 0.04 4.27
N LEU A 308 -16.74 -0.02 2.94
CA LEU A 308 -17.94 -0.09 2.10
C LEU A 308 -18.61 -1.45 2.30
N THR A 309 -19.94 -1.46 2.40
CA THR A 309 -20.70 -2.71 2.39
C THR A 309 -20.68 -3.33 0.98
N PRO A 310 -20.88 -4.64 0.82
CA PRO A 310 -20.99 -5.24 -0.51
C PRO A 310 -22.09 -4.60 -1.36
N GLU A 311 -23.22 -4.21 -0.76
CA GLU A 311 -24.29 -3.48 -1.46
C GLU A 311 -23.81 -2.12 -1.98
N GLU A 312 -23.11 -1.33 -1.18
CA GLU A 312 -22.54 -0.04 -1.59
C GLU A 312 -21.56 -0.20 -2.74
N VAL A 313 -20.71 -1.23 -2.69
CA VAL A 313 -19.79 -1.57 -3.78
C VAL A 313 -20.56 -1.85 -5.07
N GLY A 314 -21.64 -2.64 -4.98
CA GLY A 314 -22.47 -2.93 -6.14
C GLY A 314 -23.18 -1.69 -6.71
N LEU A 315 -23.68 -0.82 -5.83
CA LEU A 315 -24.30 0.45 -6.24
C LEU A 315 -23.30 1.39 -6.92
N ILE A 316 -22.06 1.45 -6.46
CA ILE A 316 -20.99 2.22 -7.11
C ILE A 316 -20.76 1.71 -8.52
N LEU A 317 -20.59 0.38 -8.68
CA LEU A 317 -20.34 -0.23 -9.98
C LEU A 317 -21.51 0.00 -10.95
N ARG A 318 -22.76 -0.15 -10.48
CA ARG A 318 -23.95 0.15 -11.29
C ARG A 318 -23.99 1.61 -11.74
N ALA A 319 -23.74 2.56 -10.84
CA ALA A 319 -23.72 3.98 -11.19
C ALA A 319 -22.59 4.32 -12.19
N MET A 320 -21.47 3.60 -12.15
CA MET A 320 -20.36 3.71 -13.11
C MET A 320 -20.62 3.04 -14.47
N GLY A 321 -21.74 2.33 -14.64
CA GLY A 321 -22.14 1.70 -15.90
C GLY A 321 -21.86 0.20 -16.01
N PHE A 322 -21.32 -0.45 -14.98
CA PHE A 322 -21.18 -1.91 -14.96
C PHE A 322 -22.54 -2.58 -14.75
N ASP A 323 -22.73 -3.74 -15.37
CA ASP A 323 -23.99 -4.48 -15.31
C ASP A 323 -23.83 -5.93 -14.84
N ASN A 324 -24.93 -6.68 -14.84
CA ASN A 324 -24.96 -8.07 -14.36
C ASN A 324 -24.16 -9.06 -15.25
N SER A 325 -23.66 -8.63 -16.41
CA SER A 325 -22.79 -9.44 -17.26
C SER A 325 -21.31 -9.35 -16.85
N THR A 326 -20.95 -8.36 -16.02
CA THR A 326 -19.61 -8.15 -15.48
C THR A 326 -19.15 -9.38 -14.70
N ARG A 327 -18.01 -9.97 -15.08
CA ARG A 327 -17.35 -11.04 -14.32
C ARG A 327 -16.49 -10.43 -13.23
N ILE A 328 -16.67 -10.91 -12.01
CA ILE A 328 -15.98 -10.39 -10.83
C ILE A 328 -15.31 -11.55 -10.09
N TYR A 329 -14.01 -11.41 -9.87
CA TYR A 329 -13.28 -12.23 -8.93
C TYR A 329 -13.22 -11.52 -7.56
N LEU A 330 -13.67 -12.18 -6.51
CA LEU A 330 -13.67 -11.67 -5.14
C LEU A 330 -12.47 -12.19 -4.35
N ALA A 331 -11.55 -11.29 -4.01
CA ALA A 331 -10.49 -11.54 -3.04
C ALA A 331 -10.96 -11.05 -1.66
N ALA A 332 -11.35 -11.98 -0.79
CA ALA A 332 -11.88 -11.67 0.53
C ALA A 332 -11.61 -12.82 1.51
N GLY A 333 -11.41 -12.48 2.78
CA GLY A 333 -11.52 -13.46 3.86
C GLY A 333 -12.98 -13.78 4.19
N GLU A 334 -13.21 -14.37 5.36
CA GLU A 334 -14.56 -14.62 5.85
C GLU A 334 -15.30 -13.31 6.14
N LEU A 335 -16.39 -13.08 5.41
CA LEU A 335 -17.19 -11.87 5.51
C LEU A 335 -18.05 -11.88 6.78
N PHE A 336 -17.91 -10.87 7.64
CA PHE A 336 -18.74 -10.78 8.83
C PHE A 336 -20.18 -10.39 8.47
N GLY A 337 -21.15 -11.17 8.97
CA GLY A 337 -22.57 -11.07 8.58
C GLY A 337 -22.94 -11.83 7.31
N GLY A 338 -21.96 -12.43 6.60
CA GLY A 338 -22.16 -13.43 5.55
C GLY A 338 -23.18 -13.07 4.46
N GLU A 339 -24.07 -14.02 4.17
CA GLU A 339 -25.05 -13.91 3.07
C GLU A 339 -26.01 -12.72 3.20
N ARG A 340 -26.25 -12.20 4.42
CA ARG A 340 -27.09 -10.99 4.59
C ARG A 340 -26.52 -9.81 3.81
N PHE A 341 -25.20 -9.63 3.84
CA PHE A 341 -24.51 -8.56 3.13
C PHE A 341 -24.15 -8.95 1.68
N MET A 342 -23.89 -10.22 1.39
CA MET A 342 -23.55 -10.65 0.02
C MET A 342 -24.74 -10.75 -0.92
N LYS A 343 -25.95 -11.05 -0.42
CA LYS A 343 -27.13 -11.28 -1.27
C LYS A 343 -27.47 -10.08 -2.17
N PRO A 344 -27.52 -8.82 -1.69
CA PRO A 344 -27.76 -7.66 -2.56
C PRO A 344 -26.69 -7.52 -3.66
N PHE A 345 -25.42 -7.71 -3.30
CA PHE A 345 -24.31 -7.62 -4.25
C PHE A 345 -24.42 -8.70 -5.34
N ARG A 346 -24.64 -9.95 -4.96
CA ARG A 346 -24.80 -11.09 -5.88
C ARG A 346 -26.03 -10.94 -6.79
N SER A 347 -27.09 -10.29 -6.29
CA SER A 347 -28.26 -9.98 -7.12
C SER A 347 -27.94 -8.95 -8.21
N MET A 348 -27.03 -8.01 -7.95
CA MET A 348 -26.58 -7.04 -8.96
C MET A 348 -25.57 -7.64 -9.92
N PHE A 349 -24.66 -8.49 -9.41
CA PHE A 349 -23.57 -9.11 -10.14
C PHE A 349 -23.54 -10.62 -9.86
N PRO A 350 -24.24 -11.44 -10.68
CA PRO A 350 -24.36 -12.88 -10.44
C PRO A 350 -23.12 -13.69 -10.84
N ARG A 351 -22.22 -13.15 -11.67
CA ARG A 351 -20.99 -13.81 -12.15
C ARG A 351 -19.82 -13.57 -11.19
N LEU A 352 -19.91 -14.18 -10.00
CA LEU A 352 -18.91 -14.06 -8.94
C LEU A 352 -18.08 -15.34 -8.83
N GLU A 353 -16.76 -15.18 -8.88
CA GLU A 353 -15.79 -16.25 -8.68
C GLU A 353 -14.75 -15.87 -7.61
N ASN A 354 -14.05 -16.85 -7.08
CA ASN A 354 -12.90 -16.72 -6.16
C ASN A 354 -11.98 -17.94 -6.33
N HIS A 355 -10.77 -17.94 -5.75
CA HIS A 355 -9.79 -19.03 -5.94
C HIS A 355 -10.37 -20.42 -5.66
N SER A 356 -11.26 -20.56 -4.68
CA SER A 356 -11.89 -21.84 -4.30
C SER A 356 -12.94 -22.33 -5.30
N THR A 357 -13.59 -21.42 -6.03
CA THR A 357 -14.59 -21.77 -7.05
C THR A 357 -13.99 -21.95 -8.44
N VAL A 358 -12.85 -21.32 -8.72
CA VAL A 358 -12.20 -21.42 -10.04
C VAL A 358 -11.43 -22.73 -10.18
N ASP A 359 -10.85 -23.26 -9.10
CA ASP A 359 -10.22 -24.58 -9.13
C ASP A 359 -11.24 -25.71 -8.99
N THR A 360 -11.29 -26.56 -10.01
CA THR A 360 -12.26 -27.66 -10.15
C THR A 360 -11.60 -29.03 -10.02
N THR A 361 -10.27 -29.12 -9.96
CA THR A 361 -9.56 -30.40 -9.82
C THR A 361 -9.48 -30.87 -8.38
N GLY A 362 -9.77 -29.99 -7.41
CA GLY A 362 -9.66 -30.30 -5.98
C GLY A 362 -8.22 -30.38 -5.47
N GLU A 363 -7.23 -30.12 -6.34
CA GLU A 363 -5.82 -30.06 -5.98
C GLU A 363 -5.48 -28.78 -5.18
N LEU A 364 -6.19 -27.65 -5.41
CA LEU A 364 -6.05 -26.44 -4.57
C LEU A 364 -6.74 -26.60 -3.23
N GLY A 365 -7.86 -27.34 -3.15
CA GLY A 365 -8.70 -27.42 -1.96
C GLY A 365 -7.95 -27.95 -0.72
N LYS A 366 -6.79 -28.60 -0.92
CA LYS A 366 -5.90 -29.06 0.16
C LYS A 366 -4.83 -28.05 0.57
N ASN A 367 -4.53 -27.03 -0.25
CA ASN A 367 -3.38 -26.13 -0.10
C ASN A 367 -3.71 -24.62 -0.05
N THR A 368 -4.95 -24.17 -0.27
CA THR A 368 -5.30 -22.73 -0.30
C THR A 368 -5.51 -22.06 1.06
N MET A 369 -5.33 -22.76 2.17
CA MET A 369 -5.46 -22.15 3.50
C MET A 369 -4.28 -21.22 3.81
N GLY A 370 -4.57 -20.04 4.34
CA GLY A 370 -3.55 -19.14 4.90
C GLY A 370 -2.80 -18.27 3.87
N LEU A 371 -1.47 -18.24 4.00
CA LEU A 371 -0.60 -17.33 3.24
C LEU A 371 -0.62 -17.62 1.72
N LEU A 372 -0.81 -18.88 1.33
CA LEU A 372 -0.83 -19.30 -0.08
C LEU A 372 -2.03 -18.71 -0.83
N GLY A 373 -3.24 -18.86 -0.28
CA GLY A 373 -4.46 -18.29 -0.88
C GLY A 373 -4.36 -16.77 -1.02
N SER A 374 -3.80 -16.09 -0.03
CA SER A 374 -3.54 -14.65 -0.09
C SER A 374 -2.55 -14.26 -1.19
N ALA A 375 -1.52 -15.08 -1.44
CA ALA A 375 -0.56 -14.85 -2.52
C ALA A 375 -1.20 -15.06 -3.90
N VAL A 376 -2.06 -16.08 -4.04
CA VAL A 376 -2.85 -16.32 -5.26
C VAL A 376 -3.81 -15.15 -5.52
N ASP A 377 -4.58 -14.72 -4.53
CA ASP A 377 -5.49 -13.58 -4.63
C ASP A 377 -4.73 -12.31 -5.05
N TYR A 378 -3.56 -12.07 -4.46
CA TYR A 378 -2.70 -10.93 -4.82
C TYR A 378 -2.32 -10.96 -6.30
N MET A 379 -1.88 -12.12 -6.82
CA MET A 379 -1.49 -12.27 -8.22
C MET A 379 -2.68 -12.16 -9.19
N VAL A 380 -3.82 -12.78 -8.87
CA VAL A 380 -5.04 -12.65 -9.69
C VAL A 380 -5.48 -11.18 -9.74
N CYS A 381 -5.42 -10.46 -8.61
CA CYS A 381 -5.75 -9.04 -8.56
C CYS A 381 -4.70 -8.13 -9.22
N LEU A 382 -3.44 -8.54 -9.29
CA LEU A 382 -2.40 -7.82 -10.04
C LEU A 382 -2.65 -7.90 -11.55
N LEU A 383 -3.13 -9.06 -12.01
CA LEU A 383 -3.26 -9.38 -13.42
C LEU A 383 -4.66 -9.08 -14.00
N SER A 384 -5.68 -8.87 -13.19
CA SER A 384 -7.02 -8.49 -13.67
C SER A 384 -7.01 -7.20 -14.50
N ASP A 385 -8.02 -7.04 -15.34
CA ASP A 385 -8.19 -5.86 -16.20
C ASP A 385 -8.46 -4.63 -15.32
N ILE A 386 -9.39 -4.76 -14.37
CA ILE A 386 -9.72 -3.74 -13.37
C ILE A 386 -9.55 -4.31 -11.96
N PHE A 387 -8.96 -3.52 -11.07
CA PHE A 387 -8.93 -3.80 -9.63
C PHE A 387 -9.71 -2.73 -8.85
N MET A 388 -10.47 -3.14 -7.83
CA MET A 388 -11.19 -2.24 -6.93
C MET A 388 -10.99 -2.66 -5.46
N PRO A 389 -10.28 -1.87 -4.63
CA PRO A 389 -10.28 -2.07 -3.20
C PRO A 389 -11.53 -1.43 -2.57
N THR A 390 -12.16 -2.12 -1.61
CA THR A 390 -13.33 -1.58 -0.89
C THR A 390 -12.97 -0.83 0.40
N TYR A 391 -11.70 -0.91 0.79
CA TYR A 391 -11.14 -0.23 1.94
C TYR A 391 -9.66 0.10 1.73
N ASP A 392 -9.36 1.40 1.70
CA ASP A 392 -8.02 2.00 1.54
C ASP A 392 -7.47 2.56 2.87
N GLY A 393 -8.03 2.13 4.01
CA GLY A 393 -7.43 2.39 5.33
C GLY A 393 -6.12 1.59 5.52
N PRO A 394 -5.82 1.03 6.72
CA PRO A 394 -4.62 0.20 6.93
C PRO A 394 -4.62 -1.16 6.18
N SER A 395 -5.28 -1.27 5.03
CA SER A 395 -5.26 -2.45 4.17
C SER A 395 -3.96 -2.53 3.38
N ASN A 396 -2.98 -3.25 3.93
CA ASN A 396 -1.67 -3.40 3.28
C ASN A 396 -1.74 -4.19 1.96
N PHE A 397 -2.75 -5.07 1.81
CA PHE A 397 -3.03 -5.77 0.55
C PHE A 397 -3.36 -4.78 -0.56
N ALA A 398 -4.40 -3.96 -0.35
CA ALA A 398 -4.82 -2.96 -1.33
C ALA A 398 -3.68 -1.99 -1.65
N ASN A 399 -3.01 -1.47 -0.61
CA ASN A 399 -1.93 -0.50 -0.77
C ASN A 399 -0.77 -1.04 -1.61
N ASN A 400 -0.20 -2.21 -1.27
CA ASN A 400 0.90 -2.78 -2.07
C ASN A 400 0.45 -3.13 -3.50
N LEU A 401 -0.78 -3.58 -3.67
CA LEU A 401 -1.29 -3.96 -4.98
C LEU A 401 -1.52 -2.75 -5.89
N LEU A 402 -1.97 -1.62 -5.34
CA LEU A 402 -2.06 -0.34 -6.06
C LEU A 402 -0.71 0.06 -6.65
N GLY A 403 0.35 0.07 -5.83
CA GLY A 403 1.70 0.40 -6.28
C GLY A 403 2.24 -0.58 -7.32
N HIS A 404 1.94 -1.87 -7.14
CA HIS A 404 2.34 -2.92 -8.08
C HIS A 404 1.63 -2.81 -9.43
N ARG A 405 0.33 -2.50 -9.44
CA ARG A 405 -0.44 -2.25 -10.68
C ARG A 405 0.01 -0.98 -11.41
N LEU A 406 0.42 0.06 -10.69
CA LEU A 406 1.09 1.22 -11.28
C LEU A 406 2.39 0.80 -11.98
N TYR A 407 3.23 0.03 -11.28
CA TYR A 407 4.50 -0.46 -11.82
C TYR A 407 4.31 -1.40 -13.02
N TYR A 408 3.27 -2.24 -13.02
CA TYR A 408 2.93 -3.15 -14.10
C TYR A 408 2.12 -2.50 -15.23
N GLY A 409 2.48 -1.27 -15.61
CA GLY A 409 1.94 -0.59 -16.78
C GLY A 409 0.65 0.20 -16.52
N PHE A 410 0.55 0.86 -15.36
CA PHE A 410 -0.58 1.72 -15.02
C PHE A 410 -1.94 1.02 -15.19
N ARG A 411 -2.02 -0.24 -14.72
CA ARG A 411 -3.24 -1.04 -14.87
C ARG A 411 -4.41 -0.39 -14.14
N THR A 412 -5.58 -0.44 -14.78
CA THR A 412 -6.75 0.29 -14.30
C THR A 412 -7.13 -0.11 -12.89
N THR A 413 -7.34 0.89 -12.04
CA THR A 413 -7.78 0.70 -10.66
C THR A 413 -8.88 1.69 -10.32
N ILE A 414 -10.05 1.17 -9.94
CA ILE A 414 -11.16 1.98 -9.43
C ILE A 414 -10.98 2.11 -7.93
N ARG A 415 -10.59 3.29 -7.43
CA ARG A 415 -10.42 3.57 -5.99
C ARG A 415 -11.55 4.45 -5.47
N PRO A 416 -12.58 3.91 -4.81
CA PRO A 416 -13.67 4.73 -4.28
C PRO A 416 -13.19 5.81 -3.32
N ASP A 417 -13.56 7.08 -3.58
CA ASP A 417 -13.39 8.15 -2.60
C ASP A 417 -14.46 8.00 -1.52
N ARG A 418 -14.19 7.15 -0.53
CA ARG A 418 -15.12 6.82 0.56
C ARG A 418 -15.56 8.05 1.35
N LYS A 419 -14.74 9.11 1.40
CA LYS A 419 -15.10 10.35 2.08
C LYS A 419 -16.10 11.16 1.25
N ALA A 420 -15.91 11.24 -0.07
CA ALA A 420 -16.86 11.90 -0.96
C ALA A 420 -18.17 11.08 -1.13
N LEU A 421 -18.09 9.76 -1.06
CA LEU A 421 -19.24 8.86 -1.19
C LEU A 421 -20.10 8.78 0.08
N ALA A 422 -19.50 8.96 1.26
CA ALA A 422 -20.20 8.88 2.54
C ALA A 422 -21.50 9.71 2.62
N PRO A 423 -21.51 11.03 2.32
CA PRO A 423 -22.75 11.82 2.38
C PRO A 423 -23.81 11.31 1.39
N ILE A 424 -23.40 10.84 0.21
CA ILE A 424 -24.31 10.32 -0.83
C ILE A 424 -25.05 9.08 -0.31
N PHE A 425 -24.33 8.15 0.34
CA PHE A 425 -24.95 6.97 0.93
C PHE A 425 -25.80 7.28 2.15
N ILE A 426 -25.37 8.22 3.01
CA ILE A 426 -26.17 8.66 4.16
C ILE A 426 -27.50 9.27 3.70
N ASP A 427 -27.49 10.09 2.65
CA ASP A 427 -28.71 10.68 2.09
C ASP A 427 -29.61 9.61 1.48
N ARG A 428 -29.01 8.64 0.79
CA ARG A 428 -29.73 7.48 0.25
C ARG A 428 -30.41 6.65 1.34
N GLU A 429 -29.73 6.40 2.46
CA GLU A 429 -30.27 5.69 3.62
C GLU A 429 -31.46 6.42 4.26
N LYS A 430 -31.50 7.77 4.15
CA LYS A 430 -32.63 8.61 4.57
C LYS A 430 -33.78 8.68 3.55
N GLY A 431 -33.66 7.98 2.43
CA GLY A 431 -34.66 7.95 1.36
C GLY A 431 -34.47 9.00 0.26
N HIS A 432 -33.41 9.83 0.31
CA HIS A 432 -33.10 10.79 -0.74
C HIS A 432 -32.34 10.10 -1.88
N THR A 433 -33.06 9.68 -2.92
CA THR A 433 -32.51 8.88 -4.03
C THR A 433 -32.35 9.66 -5.35
N ALA A 434 -32.94 10.86 -5.45
CA ALA A 434 -32.87 11.68 -6.65
C ALA A 434 -31.40 12.05 -6.96
N GLY A 435 -30.96 11.78 -8.20
CA GLY A 435 -29.60 12.11 -8.65
C GLY A 435 -28.48 11.25 -8.05
N PHE A 436 -28.79 10.13 -7.38
CA PHE A 436 -27.82 9.26 -6.72
C PHE A 436 -26.68 8.83 -7.67
N ASP A 437 -27.02 8.27 -8.84
CA ASP A 437 -26.03 7.76 -9.79
C ASP A 437 -25.09 8.87 -10.29
N GLU A 438 -25.62 10.06 -10.56
CA GLU A 438 -24.82 11.21 -10.98
C GLU A 438 -23.88 11.68 -9.87
N ALA A 439 -24.37 11.72 -8.62
CA ALA A 439 -23.54 12.06 -7.47
C ALA A 439 -22.39 11.05 -7.28
N VAL A 440 -22.67 9.75 -7.41
CA VAL A 440 -21.65 8.69 -7.33
C VAL A 440 -20.63 8.85 -8.48
N ARG A 441 -21.07 9.03 -9.73
CA ARG A 441 -20.16 9.25 -10.86
C ARG A 441 -19.25 10.45 -10.63
N ARG A 442 -19.79 11.57 -10.15
CA ARG A 442 -18.98 12.76 -9.80
C ARG A 442 -17.96 12.49 -8.70
N ALA A 443 -18.30 11.68 -7.70
CA ALA A 443 -17.34 11.29 -6.66
C ALA A 443 -16.22 10.41 -7.24
N MET A 444 -16.55 9.49 -8.15
CA MET A 444 -15.58 8.56 -8.75
C MET A 444 -14.64 9.22 -9.78
N LEU A 445 -15.09 10.23 -10.50
CA LEU A 445 -14.28 10.95 -11.50
C LEU A 445 -13.10 11.74 -10.93
N LYS A 446 -13.07 11.97 -9.61
CA LYS A 446 -11.93 12.60 -8.93
C LYS A 446 -10.73 11.66 -8.79
N THR A 447 -10.88 10.40 -9.18
CA THR A 447 -9.85 9.38 -9.12
C THR A 447 -9.09 9.31 -10.45
N ASN A 448 -7.85 8.86 -10.42
CA ASN A 448 -6.99 8.77 -11.61
C ASN A 448 -7.16 7.45 -12.38
N PHE A 449 -8.05 6.57 -11.95
CA PHE A 449 -8.26 5.22 -12.49
C PHE A 449 -6.98 4.38 -12.67
N GLY A 450 -5.92 4.62 -11.90
CA GLY A 450 -4.63 3.93 -12.04
C GLY A 450 -3.58 4.68 -12.87
N GLY A 451 -3.86 5.92 -13.28
CA GLY A 451 -2.89 6.77 -13.97
C GLY A 451 -1.77 7.32 -13.05
N PRO A 452 -0.67 7.82 -13.63
CA PRO A 452 0.40 8.49 -12.91
C PRO A 452 -0.13 9.68 -12.10
N HIS A 453 0.31 9.82 -10.86
CA HIS A 453 -0.08 10.93 -10.00
C HIS A 453 0.98 11.20 -8.94
N LYS A 454 1.03 12.45 -8.49
CA LYS A 454 1.92 12.85 -7.41
C LYS A 454 1.52 12.17 -6.11
N ARG A 455 2.47 11.47 -5.48
CA ARG A 455 2.31 10.94 -4.12
C ARG A 455 2.12 12.10 -3.15
N ILE A 456 1.03 12.09 -2.37
CA ILE A 456 0.72 13.12 -1.36
C ILE A 456 0.58 12.43 0.00
N SER A 457 1.36 12.89 0.99
CA SER A 457 1.29 12.38 2.35
C SER A 457 -0.15 12.43 2.89
N PRO A 458 -0.67 11.34 3.48
CA PRO A 458 0.05 10.18 4.00
C PRO A 458 0.13 8.96 3.06
N GLU A 459 -0.02 9.13 1.73
CA GLU A 459 0.13 8.02 0.78
C GLU A 459 1.55 7.42 0.85
N SER A 460 1.63 6.09 1.00
CA SER A 460 2.89 5.35 1.15
C SER A 460 3.61 5.18 -0.19
N PHE A 461 4.94 5.05 -0.14
CA PHE A 461 5.76 4.68 -1.29
C PHE A 461 5.29 3.35 -1.91
N TYR A 462 4.86 2.38 -1.10
CA TYR A 462 4.35 1.09 -1.58
C TYR A 462 2.96 1.18 -2.21
N THR A 463 2.20 2.25 -1.92
CA THR A 463 0.94 2.57 -2.62
C THR A 463 1.19 3.30 -3.93
N ASN A 464 2.14 4.23 -3.95
CA ASN A 464 2.46 5.03 -5.11
C ASN A 464 3.97 5.30 -5.19
N SER A 465 4.70 4.43 -5.89
CA SER A 465 6.16 4.55 -5.98
C SER A 465 6.66 5.52 -7.07
N TRP A 466 5.76 6.40 -7.54
CA TRP A 466 6.08 7.46 -8.49
C TRP A 466 6.68 8.69 -7.78
N PRO A 467 7.72 9.33 -8.36
CA PRO A 467 8.33 9.03 -9.66
C PRO A 467 9.52 8.06 -9.58
N GLU A 468 9.96 7.62 -8.41
CA GLU A 468 11.27 6.97 -8.22
C GLU A 468 11.42 5.67 -9.01
N CYS A 469 10.35 4.87 -9.08
CA CYS A 469 10.29 3.61 -9.80
C CYS A 469 9.90 3.77 -11.29
N PHE A 470 9.88 4.98 -11.84
CA PHE A 470 9.41 5.25 -13.21
C PHE A 470 10.33 6.22 -13.95
N CYS A 471 10.37 6.12 -15.27
CA CYS A 471 11.12 7.02 -16.14
C CYS A 471 10.35 7.37 -17.41
N LYS A 472 10.80 8.39 -18.14
CA LYS A 472 10.33 8.75 -19.49
C LYS A 472 11.47 8.64 -20.50
N LYS A 473 11.18 8.13 -21.69
CA LYS A 473 12.15 8.12 -22.81
C LYS A 473 12.49 9.55 -23.26
N SER A 474 11.46 10.37 -23.43
CA SER A 474 11.56 11.79 -23.77
C SER A 474 11.18 12.63 -22.56
N ALA A 475 12.14 12.80 -21.64
CA ALA A 475 11.93 13.57 -20.42
C ALA A 475 12.35 15.04 -20.59
N VAL A 476 11.51 15.96 -20.14
CA VAL A 476 11.87 17.39 -20.01
C VAL A 476 12.84 17.58 -18.84
N ASN A 477 12.59 16.89 -17.72
CA ASN A 477 13.49 16.86 -16.58
C ASN A 477 14.51 15.72 -16.75
N PRO A 478 15.83 16.00 -16.76
CA PRO A 478 16.87 14.96 -16.87
C PRO A 478 16.77 13.87 -15.79
N ALA A 479 16.29 14.20 -14.59
CA ALA A 479 16.12 13.23 -13.50
C ALA A 479 15.10 12.13 -13.84
N ASP A 480 14.16 12.41 -14.75
CA ASP A 480 13.11 11.48 -15.16
C ASP A 480 13.50 10.64 -16.38
N LYS A 481 14.66 10.93 -17.00
CA LYS A 481 15.11 10.23 -18.21
C LYS A 481 15.35 8.75 -17.92
N CYS A 482 14.89 7.90 -18.83
CA CYS A 482 15.15 6.47 -18.71
C CYS A 482 16.65 6.17 -18.83
N PRO A 483 17.17 5.27 -17.98
CA PRO A 483 18.51 4.72 -18.18
C PRO A 483 18.57 3.96 -19.52
N PRO A 484 19.77 3.83 -20.12
CA PRO A 484 19.94 3.17 -21.42
C PRO A 484 19.54 1.70 -21.38
N HIS A 485 19.78 1.03 -20.25
CA HIS A 485 19.45 -0.37 -20.01
C HIS A 485 18.42 -0.49 -18.90
N ASP A 486 17.57 -1.52 -18.99
CA ASP A 486 16.68 -1.88 -17.89
C ASP A 486 17.40 -2.77 -16.85
N VAL A 487 16.71 -3.08 -15.74
CA VAL A 487 17.31 -3.87 -14.65
C VAL A 487 17.66 -5.29 -15.09
N VAL A 488 16.84 -5.90 -15.95
CA VAL A 488 17.05 -7.26 -16.42
C VAL A 488 18.28 -7.32 -17.33
N GLU A 489 18.38 -6.37 -18.26
CA GLU A 489 19.55 -6.23 -19.14
C GLU A 489 20.84 -6.00 -18.34
N ILE A 490 20.80 -5.13 -17.32
CA ILE A 490 21.94 -4.88 -16.44
C ILE A 490 22.35 -6.18 -15.74
N LEU A 491 21.40 -6.90 -15.13
CA LEU A 491 21.68 -8.15 -14.43
C LEU A 491 22.26 -9.22 -15.37
N ASN A 492 21.70 -9.39 -16.56
CA ASN A 492 22.20 -10.33 -17.56
C ASN A 492 23.63 -10.00 -17.98
N SER A 493 23.90 -8.75 -18.35
CA SER A 493 25.25 -8.33 -18.76
C SER A 493 26.30 -8.55 -17.66
N GLN A 494 25.94 -8.29 -16.40
CA GLN A 494 26.84 -8.51 -15.26
C GLN A 494 27.09 -10.01 -15.04
N MET A 495 26.07 -10.85 -15.19
CA MET A 495 26.22 -12.30 -15.05
C MET A 495 26.99 -12.96 -16.20
N GLU A 496 26.77 -12.52 -17.44
CA GLU A 496 27.52 -12.96 -18.61
C GLU A 496 29.02 -12.66 -18.43
N SER A 497 29.35 -11.48 -17.90
CA SER A 497 30.73 -11.12 -17.57
C SER A 497 31.40 -12.03 -16.53
N GLU A 498 30.60 -12.74 -15.73
CA GLU A 498 31.05 -13.70 -14.71
C GLU A 498 30.89 -15.18 -15.13
N GLY A 499 30.42 -15.46 -16.36
CA GLY A 499 30.27 -16.82 -16.90
C GLY A 499 29.12 -17.64 -16.28
N ILE A 500 28.08 -16.98 -15.77
CA ILE A 500 26.90 -17.63 -15.15
C ILE A 500 25.72 -17.60 -16.14
N SER A 501 24.99 -18.71 -16.29
CA SER A 501 23.89 -18.86 -17.25
C SER A 501 22.74 -17.85 -17.05
N ASP A 502 22.12 -17.46 -18.17
CA ASP A 502 21.12 -16.41 -18.35
C ASP A 502 20.04 -16.32 -17.25
N PHE A 503 19.63 -15.10 -16.95
CA PHE A 503 18.42 -14.84 -16.16
C PHE A 503 17.22 -14.83 -17.11
N GLU A 504 16.42 -15.89 -17.08
CA GLU A 504 15.09 -15.88 -17.69
C GLU A 504 14.20 -14.90 -16.91
N ALA A 505 14.09 -13.68 -17.41
CA ALA A 505 13.01 -12.79 -17.00
C ALA A 505 11.68 -13.35 -17.53
N SER A 506 11.06 -14.25 -16.79
CA SER A 506 9.67 -14.67 -17.03
C SER A 506 8.66 -13.51 -16.85
N GLY A 507 9.13 -12.28 -16.59
CA GLY A 507 8.33 -11.06 -16.51
C GLY A 507 8.15 -10.29 -17.82
N SER A 508 8.98 -10.49 -18.85
CA SER A 508 8.80 -9.77 -20.14
C SER A 508 7.66 -10.36 -20.98
N ASN A 509 7.35 -11.65 -20.80
CA ASN A 509 6.20 -12.28 -21.45
C ASN A 509 4.85 -11.87 -20.85
N LEU A 510 4.82 -11.35 -19.61
CA LEU A 510 3.61 -10.84 -18.98
C LEU A 510 3.08 -9.53 -19.59
N THR A 511 3.93 -8.79 -20.31
CA THR A 511 3.52 -7.63 -21.13
C THR A 511 3.30 -7.98 -22.60
N SER A 512 3.99 -8.99 -23.15
CA SER A 512 3.85 -9.37 -24.57
C SER A 512 2.52 -10.07 -24.92
N ALA A 513 1.83 -10.64 -23.92
CA ALA A 513 0.54 -11.31 -24.12
C ALA A 513 -0.66 -10.35 -24.20
N VAL A 514 -0.43 -9.04 -24.26
CA VAL A 514 -1.48 -8.00 -24.33
C VAL A 514 -1.54 -7.28 -25.69
N ASP A 515 -0.60 -7.57 -26.60
CA ASP A 515 -0.56 -6.98 -27.96
C ASP A 515 -0.87 -7.99 -29.08
N LYS A 516 -1.77 -8.96 -28.83
CA LYS A 516 -2.39 -9.75 -29.90
C LYS A 516 -3.89 -9.93 -29.71
#